data_AF-A0A945FLF9-F1
#
_entry.id   AF-A0A945FLF9-F1
#
_cell.length_a   1.000
_cell.length_b   1.000
_cell.length_c   1.000
_cell.angle_alpha   90.00
_cell.angle_beta   90.00
_cell.angle_gamma   90.00
#
_symmetry.space_group_name_H-M   'P 1'
#
loop_
_entity.id
_entity.type
_entity.pdbx_description
1 polymer ?
#
loop_
_entity_poly.entity_id
_entity_poly.type
_entity_poly.pdbx_seq_one_letter_code
_entity_poly.pdbx_strand_id
1 'polypeptide(L)'
;MIFLLVMASACTAKRVPLKDVSLPAPEMAKNTDKAWYAARFSLNWEAGEEPKWYLGTLLGGEVINPLLAQAAQQLTYWRVHRRAVRDQTGHVFSFIFYSSEASAADIYQQLQSNKLLVLLQQQELLKVSYDPLTTDLHRVIADTSDPVWPAEVRASWPLFMMGASQMWLAQIEMIKQETPEEQGVALRYKRIQEQVTELWQQQGQHALMHHLSALYAYQPVAIRF
;
A
#
# COMPACT_ATOMS: atom_id res chain seq x y z
N MET A 1 18.54 3.46 65.03
CA MET A 1 19.45 2.98 63.96
C MET A 1 18.72 1.85 63.25
N ILE A 2 18.11 2.11 62.09
CA ILE A 2 17.33 1.14 61.31
C ILE A 2 18.12 0.87 60.03
N PHE A 3 18.56 -0.37 59.85
CA PHE A 3 19.17 -0.85 58.61
C PHE A 3 18.03 -1.29 57.66
N LEU A 4 17.92 -0.64 56.50
CA LEU A 4 17.02 -1.05 55.43
C LEU A 4 17.79 -1.99 54.49
N LEU A 5 17.36 -3.25 54.40
CA LEU A 5 17.87 -4.22 53.43
C LEU A 5 17.23 -3.94 52.06
N VAL A 6 18.04 -3.59 51.06
CA VAL A 6 17.60 -3.50 49.66
C VAL A 6 17.81 -4.88 49.01
N MET A 7 16.72 -5.57 48.68
CA MET A 7 16.80 -6.81 47.90
C MET A 7 16.92 -6.47 46.41
N ALA A 8 18.09 -6.78 45.83
CA ALA A 8 18.30 -6.75 44.39
C ALA A 8 17.70 -8.02 43.76
N SER A 9 16.54 -7.90 43.13
CA SER A 9 15.99 -8.95 42.27
C SER A 9 16.78 -9.01 40.97
N ALA A 10 17.74 -9.93 40.89
CA ALA A 10 18.38 -10.30 39.64
C ALA A 10 17.41 -11.16 38.81
N CYS A 11 16.80 -10.58 37.78
CA CYS A 11 16.05 -11.35 36.79
C CYS A 11 17.04 -12.15 35.93
N THR A 12 17.13 -13.45 36.16
CA THR A 12 17.87 -14.38 35.30
C THR A 12 17.11 -14.52 33.98
N ALA A 13 17.45 -13.70 32.98
CA ALA A 13 16.92 -13.87 31.64
C ALA A 13 17.45 -15.19 31.05
N LYS A 14 16.58 -16.20 30.93
CA LYS A 14 16.88 -17.37 30.11
C LYS A 14 17.15 -16.89 28.70
N ARG A 15 18.41 -17.01 28.23
CA ARG A 15 18.73 -16.83 26.81
C ARG A 15 18.06 -17.97 26.04
N VAL A 16 16.88 -17.69 25.49
CA VAL A 16 16.33 -18.51 24.41
C VAL A 16 17.29 -18.31 23.23
N PRO A 17 17.88 -19.37 22.65
CA PRO A 17 18.65 -19.21 21.44
C PRO A 17 17.74 -18.60 20.38
N LEU A 18 18.12 -17.41 19.91
CA LEU A 18 17.45 -16.79 18.77
C LEU A 18 17.58 -17.80 17.63
N LYS A 19 16.45 -18.38 17.23
CA LYS A 19 16.37 -19.03 15.93
C LYS A 19 16.73 -17.93 14.94
N ASP A 20 17.72 -18.18 14.08
CA ASP A 20 18.01 -17.29 12.96
C ASP A 20 16.74 -17.19 12.12
N VAL A 21 15.93 -16.18 12.40
CA VAL A 21 14.90 -15.72 11.48
C VAL A 21 15.67 -14.84 10.51
N SER A 22 16.45 -15.48 9.65
CA SER A 22 16.84 -14.83 8.41
C SER A 22 15.53 -14.60 7.67
N LEU A 23 15.07 -13.36 7.65
CA LEU A 23 14.16 -12.96 6.58
C LEU A 23 14.88 -13.34 5.28
N PRO A 24 14.23 -14.04 4.34
CA PRO A 24 14.85 -14.24 3.04
C PRO A 24 15.19 -12.84 2.51
N ALA A 25 16.47 -12.62 2.19
CA ALA A 25 16.84 -11.42 1.45
C ALA A 25 15.90 -11.36 0.23
N PRO A 26 15.31 -10.19 -0.10
CA PRO A 26 14.45 -10.09 -1.26
C PRO A 26 15.22 -10.65 -2.45
N GLU A 27 14.71 -11.72 -3.03
CA GLU A 27 15.42 -12.45 -4.06
C GLU A 27 15.60 -11.50 -5.26
N MET A 28 16.82 -10.99 -5.45
CA MET A 28 17.16 -10.24 -6.67
C MET A 28 17.29 -11.17 -7.88
N ALA A 29 17.18 -12.48 -7.66
CA ALA A 29 17.11 -13.46 -8.71
C ALA A 29 15.79 -13.33 -9.49
N LYS A 30 15.85 -13.59 -10.79
CA LYS A 30 14.64 -13.68 -11.61
C LYS A 30 13.80 -14.86 -11.12
N ASN A 31 12.55 -14.60 -10.78
CA ASN A 31 11.60 -15.67 -10.55
C ASN A 31 11.12 -16.21 -11.91
N THR A 32 10.94 -17.53 -12.03
CA THR A 32 10.46 -18.14 -13.29
C THR A 32 8.95 -18.08 -13.43
N ASP A 33 8.23 -17.99 -12.31
CA ASP A 33 6.79 -18.23 -12.25
C ASP A 33 5.99 -17.00 -11.82
N LYS A 34 6.69 -15.91 -11.44
CA LYS A 34 6.09 -14.67 -10.96
C LYS A 34 6.67 -13.44 -11.65
N ALA A 35 5.81 -12.44 -11.82
CA ALA A 35 6.13 -11.15 -12.40
C ALA A 35 5.30 -10.04 -11.73
N TRP A 36 5.70 -8.79 -11.95
CA TRP A 36 4.88 -7.64 -11.58
C TRP A 36 3.81 -7.39 -12.63
N TYR A 37 2.58 -7.21 -12.14
CA TYR A 37 1.40 -6.85 -12.91
C TYR A 37 0.76 -5.61 -12.28
N ALA A 38 -0.04 -4.88 -13.07
CA ALA A 38 -0.78 -3.75 -12.56
C ALA A 38 -2.13 -3.55 -13.24
N ALA A 39 -3.12 -3.18 -12.44
CA ALA A 39 -4.35 -2.56 -12.89
C ALA A 39 -4.28 -1.05 -12.56
N ARG A 40 -4.47 -0.20 -13.58
CA ARG A 40 -4.40 1.26 -13.45
C ARG A 40 -5.74 1.87 -13.80
N PHE A 41 -6.29 2.62 -12.86
CA PHE A 41 -7.59 3.28 -12.92
C PHE A 41 -7.34 4.76 -13.23
N SER A 42 -7.62 5.15 -14.47
CA SER A 42 -7.49 6.54 -14.90
C SER A 42 -8.74 7.30 -14.49
N LEU A 43 -8.60 8.26 -13.59
CA LEU A 43 -9.71 8.98 -12.98
C LEU A 43 -9.96 10.28 -13.73
N ASN A 44 -11.22 10.68 -13.83
CA ASN A 44 -11.57 11.98 -14.38
C ASN A 44 -10.99 13.08 -13.48
N TRP A 45 -10.33 14.07 -14.10
CA TRP A 45 -9.74 15.21 -13.41
C TRP A 45 -9.81 16.44 -14.30
N GLU A 46 -10.85 17.23 -14.10
CA GLU A 46 -11.14 18.40 -14.93
C GLU A 46 -10.07 19.49 -14.76
N ALA A 47 -9.92 20.31 -15.80
CA ALA A 47 -8.97 21.41 -15.80
C ALA A 47 -9.39 22.49 -14.79
N GLY A 48 -8.45 22.94 -13.95
CA GLY A 48 -8.72 23.95 -12.93
C GLY A 48 -9.28 23.40 -11.61
N GLU A 49 -9.64 22.12 -11.53
CA GLU A 49 -10.07 21.49 -10.28
C GLU A 49 -8.89 20.83 -9.53
N GLU A 50 -9.06 20.66 -8.22
CA GLU A 50 -8.22 19.78 -7.40
C GLU A 50 -8.48 18.31 -7.74
N PRO A 51 -7.47 17.42 -7.65
CA PRO A 51 -7.71 15.99 -7.83
C PRO A 51 -8.74 15.48 -6.83
N LYS A 52 -9.74 14.73 -7.33
CA LYS A 52 -10.75 14.05 -6.50
C LYS A 52 -10.15 12.87 -5.73
N TRP A 53 -9.29 13.14 -4.75
CA TRP A 53 -8.53 12.13 -4.02
C TRP A 53 -9.39 11.03 -3.40
N TYR A 54 -10.63 11.36 -2.99
CA TYR A 54 -11.58 10.40 -2.44
C TYR A 54 -11.89 9.22 -3.39
N LEU A 55 -11.75 9.39 -4.71
CA LEU A 55 -11.94 8.30 -5.67
C LEU A 55 -10.90 7.20 -5.48
N GLY A 56 -9.65 7.56 -5.17
CA GLY A 56 -8.62 6.58 -4.82
C GLY A 56 -8.96 5.83 -3.53
N THR A 57 -9.51 6.53 -2.53
CA THR A 57 -9.96 5.94 -1.25
C THR A 57 -11.15 5.01 -1.45
N LEU A 58 -12.10 5.40 -2.30
CA LEU A 58 -13.24 4.58 -2.72
C LEU A 58 -12.77 3.31 -3.43
N LEU A 59 -11.87 3.42 -4.40
CA LEU A 59 -11.28 2.26 -5.07
C LEU A 59 -10.52 1.37 -4.07
N GLY A 60 -9.78 1.97 -3.14
CA GLY A 60 -9.12 1.25 -2.06
C GLY A 60 -10.10 0.43 -1.21
N GLY A 61 -11.15 1.06 -0.69
CA GLY A 61 -12.08 0.44 0.26
C GLY A 61 -13.11 -0.50 -0.35
N GLU A 62 -13.64 -0.19 -1.54
CA GLU A 62 -14.74 -0.95 -2.17
C GLU A 62 -14.29 -1.91 -3.29
N VAL A 63 -13.09 -1.72 -3.83
CA VAL A 63 -12.59 -2.56 -4.94
C VAL A 63 -11.37 -3.36 -4.51
N ILE A 64 -10.33 -2.70 -4.03
CA ILE A 64 -9.06 -3.37 -3.71
C ILE A 64 -9.14 -4.15 -2.41
N ASN A 65 -9.70 -3.58 -1.33
CA ASN A 65 -9.77 -4.27 -0.04
C ASN A 65 -10.57 -5.59 -0.11
N PRO A 66 -11.77 -5.64 -0.72
CA PRO A 66 -12.51 -6.89 -0.89
C PRO A 66 -11.80 -7.90 -1.81
N LEU A 67 -11.11 -7.42 -2.85
CA LEU A 67 -10.31 -8.26 -3.73
C LEU A 67 -9.14 -8.90 -2.98
N LEU A 68 -8.44 -8.14 -2.14
CA LEU A 68 -7.35 -8.65 -1.31
C LEU A 68 -7.85 -9.67 -0.28
N ALA A 69 -9.04 -9.49 0.30
CA ALA A 69 -9.60 -10.48 1.22
C ALA A 69 -9.73 -11.88 0.59
N GLN A 70 -9.89 -11.96 -0.74
CA GLN A 70 -10.00 -13.21 -1.49
C GLN A 70 -8.65 -13.67 -2.08
N ALA A 71 -7.81 -12.74 -2.51
CA ALA A 71 -6.59 -13.02 -3.27
C ALA A 71 -5.28 -12.93 -2.45
N ALA A 72 -5.30 -12.43 -1.20
CA ALA A 72 -4.09 -12.07 -0.44
C ALA A 72 -3.08 -13.21 -0.32
N GLN A 73 -3.53 -14.46 -0.14
CA GLN A 73 -2.64 -15.62 -0.01
C GLN A 73 -1.88 -15.93 -1.32
N GLN A 74 -2.34 -15.42 -2.45
CA GLN A 74 -1.74 -15.66 -3.77
C GLN A 74 -0.73 -14.56 -4.15
N LEU A 75 -0.76 -13.42 -3.47
CA LEU A 75 0.08 -12.26 -3.75
C LEU A 75 1.29 -12.23 -2.82
N THR A 76 2.49 -12.26 -3.39
CA THR A 76 3.72 -12.20 -2.61
C THR A 76 4.04 -10.78 -2.18
N TYR A 77 3.88 -9.82 -3.11
CA TYR A 77 3.98 -8.39 -2.83
C TYR A 77 2.85 -7.67 -3.55
N TRP A 78 2.37 -6.58 -2.97
CA TRP A 78 1.44 -5.68 -3.65
C TRP A 78 1.49 -4.30 -3.02
N ARG A 79 1.05 -3.30 -3.76
CA ARG A 79 0.87 -1.94 -3.25
C ARG A 79 -0.21 -1.23 -4.04
N VAL A 80 -0.77 -0.20 -3.42
CA VAL A 80 -1.53 0.81 -4.14
C VAL A 80 -0.65 2.04 -4.35
N HIS A 81 -0.86 2.74 -5.45
CA HIS A 81 -0.17 4.00 -5.73
C HIS A 81 -1.16 5.03 -6.26
N ARG A 82 -1.09 6.25 -5.73
CA ARG A 82 -1.98 7.35 -6.06
C ARG A 82 -1.13 8.48 -6.64
N ARG A 83 -1.46 8.93 -7.85
CA ARG A 83 -0.72 9.99 -8.56
C ARG A 83 -1.71 10.97 -9.16
N ALA A 84 -1.44 12.26 -9.04
CA ALA A 84 -2.12 13.30 -9.80
C ALA A 84 -1.09 14.32 -10.29
N VAL A 85 -0.75 14.27 -11.57
CA VAL A 85 0.18 15.20 -12.22
C VAL A 85 -0.45 15.69 -13.52
N ARG A 86 -0.32 16.98 -13.83
CA ARG A 86 -0.85 17.58 -15.08
C ARG A 86 0.05 17.23 -16.27
N ASP A 87 0.20 15.94 -16.53
CA ASP A 87 0.89 15.35 -17.67
C ASP A 87 -0.05 14.41 -18.43
N GLN A 88 0.47 13.65 -19.39
CA GLN A 88 -0.31 12.69 -20.17
C GLN A 88 -0.83 11.51 -19.34
N THR A 89 -0.30 11.27 -18.14
CA THR A 89 -0.76 10.22 -17.21
C THR A 89 -1.97 10.70 -16.41
N GLY A 90 -1.97 11.97 -15.97
CA GLY A 90 -3.10 12.57 -15.27
C GLY A 90 -3.28 12.06 -13.83
N HIS A 91 -4.54 11.87 -13.43
CA HIS A 91 -4.93 11.35 -12.12
C HIS A 91 -5.16 9.83 -12.20
N VAL A 92 -4.32 9.06 -11.52
CA VAL A 92 -4.31 7.60 -11.59
C VAL A 92 -4.23 6.99 -10.20
N PHE A 93 -5.10 6.01 -9.96
CA PHE A 93 -4.95 5.03 -8.90
C PHE A 93 -4.41 3.74 -9.52
N SER A 94 -3.38 3.14 -8.94
CA SER A 94 -2.78 1.89 -9.44
C SER A 94 -2.80 0.84 -8.35
N PHE A 95 -3.19 -0.38 -8.70
CA PHE A 95 -2.95 -1.58 -7.91
C PHE A 95 -1.85 -2.38 -8.60
N ILE A 96 -0.69 -2.52 -7.96
CA ILE A 96 0.52 -3.15 -8.51
C ILE A 96 0.83 -4.35 -7.63
N PHE A 97 1.01 -5.53 -8.22
CA PHE A 97 1.15 -6.77 -7.47
C PHE A 97 2.09 -7.76 -8.15
N TYR A 98 2.73 -8.59 -7.34
CA TYR A 98 3.69 -9.61 -7.75
C TYR A 98 3.06 -10.99 -7.54
N SER A 99 2.73 -11.66 -8.63
CA SER A 99 1.97 -12.91 -8.64
C SER A 99 2.36 -13.80 -9.81
N SER A 100 1.76 -14.99 -9.89
CA SER A 100 1.77 -15.76 -11.13
C SER A 100 0.84 -15.13 -12.17
N GLU A 101 1.01 -15.52 -13.43
CA GLU A 101 0.12 -15.12 -14.53
C GLU A 101 -1.33 -15.54 -14.28
N ALA A 102 -1.55 -16.75 -13.75
CA ALA A 102 -2.88 -17.27 -13.45
C ALA A 102 -3.60 -16.41 -12.39
N SER A 103 -2.91 -16.05 -11.30
CA SER A 103 -3.49 -15.15 -10.29
C SER A 103 -3.72 -13.74 -10.84
N ALA A 104 -2.87 -13.25 -11.73
CA ALA A 104 -3.07 -11.95 -12.38
C ALA A 104 -4.31 -11.97 -13.30
N ALA A 105 -4.50 -13.04 -14.07
CA ALA A 105 -5.67 -13.23 -14.92
C ALA A 105 -6.97 -13.24 -14.11
N ASP A 106 -6.99 -13.97 -12.98
CA ASP A 106 -8.15 -14.02 -12.08
C ASP A 106 -8.48 -12.64 -11.49
N ILE A 107 -7.47 -11.92 -10.99
CA ILE A 107 -7.63 -10.54 -10.50
C ILE A 107 -8.20 -9.62 -11.58
N TYR A 108 -7.67 -9.68 -12.80
CA TYR A 108 -8.19 -8.87 -13.91
C TYR A 108 -9.63 -9.21 -14.25
N GLN A 109 -10.01 -10.48 -14.24
CA GLN A 109 -11.39 -10.91 -14.47
C GLN A 109 -12.35 -10.41 -13.37
N GLN A 110 -11.92 -10.45 -12.11
CA GLN A 110 -12.70 -9.89 -10.99
C GLN A 110 -12.88 -8.38 -11.12
N LEU A 111 -11.84 -7.65 -11.55
CA LEU A 111 -11.92 -6.22 -11.80
C LEU A 111 -12.84 -5.91 -12.98
N GLN A 112 -12.73 -6.63 -14.10
CA GLN A 112 -13.58 -6.43 -15.28
C GLN A 112 -15.07 -6.66 -14.99
N SER A 113 -15.39 -7.55 -14.05
CA SER A 113 -16.78 -7.84 -13.64
C SER A 113 -17.28 -7.02 -12.44
N ASN A 114 -16.46 -6.10 -11.92
CA ASN A 114 -16.81 -5.30 -10.76
C ASN A 114 -17.87 -4.24 -11.08
N LYS A 115 -19.05 -4.36 -10.46
CA LYS A 115 -20.20 -3.48 -10.69
C LYS A 115 -19.94 -2.01 -10.35
N LEU A 116 -19.14 -1.73 -9.32
CA LEU A 116 -18.80 -0.36 -8.94
C LEU A 116 -17.94 0.32 -10.00
N LEU A 117 -17.01 -0.41 -10.62
CA LEU A 117 -16.21 0.14 -11.72
C LEU A 117 -17.09 0.50 -12.93
N VAL A 118 -18.08 -0.34 -13.27
CA VAL A 118 -19.05 -0.03 -14.33
C VAL A 118 -19.86 1.23 -14.01
N LEU A 119 -20.25 1.43 -12.76
CA LEU A 119 -20.95 2.65 -12.33
C LEU A 119 -20.04 3.88 -12.42
N LEU A 120 -18.79 3.78 -11.95
CA LEU A 120 -17.84 4.89 -12.00
C LEU A 120 -17.47 5.29 -13.42
N GLN A 121 -17.50 4.36 -14.39
CA GLN A 121 -17.22 4.64 -15.80
C GLN A 121 -18.17 5.67 -16.43
N GLN A 122 -19.31 5.94 -15.80
CA GLN A 122 -20.26 6.92 -16.31
C GLN A 122 -19.74 8.35 -16.19
N GLN A 123 -18.91 8.66 -15.19
CA GLN A 123 -18.49 10.05 -14.91
C GLN A 123 -17.10 10.21 -14.26
N GLU A 124 -16.65 9.22 -13.46
CA GLU A 124 -15.48 9.38 -12.59
C GLU A 124 -14.27 8.54 -13.00
N LEU A 125 -14.48 7.44 -13.73
CA LEU A 125 -13.45 6.50 -14.18
C LEU A 125 -13.35 6.52 -15.71
N LEU A 126 -12.28 7.09 -16.26
CA LEU A 126 -12.08 7.18 -17.70
C LEU A 126 -11.77 5.81 -18.32
N LYS A 127 -10.94 5.01 -17.65
CA LYS A 127 -10.60 3.63 -18.07
C LYS A 127 -9.92 2.86 -16.95
N VAL A 128 -9.95 1.53 -17.08
CA VAL A 128 -9.04 0.62 -16.38
C VAL A 128 -8.12 -0.02 -17.42
N SER A 129 -6.81 0.11 -17.25
CA SER A 129 -5.80 -0.53 -18.09
C SER A 129 -5.03 -1.58 -17.30
N TYR A 130 -4.66 -2.67 -17.96
CA TYR A 130 -3.99 -3.82 -17.36
C TYR A 130 -2.63 -4.03 -18.04
N ASP A 131 -1.61 -4.41 -17.26
CA ASP A 131 -0.36 -4.89 -17.84
C ASP A 131 -0.61 -6.23 -18.58
N PRO A 132 0.09 -6.50 -19.69
CA PRO A 132 -0.04 -7.75 -20.42
C PRO A 132 0.18 -8.98 -19.51
N LEU A 133 -0.62 -10.03 -19.71
CA LEU A 133 -0.44 -11.33 -19.06
C LEU A 133 0.71 -12.09 -19.72
N THR A 134 1.92 -11.61 -19.51
CA THR A 134 3.15 -12.34 -19.83
C THR A 134 4.11 -12.18 -18.67
N THR A 135 4.81 -13.25 -18.35
CA THR A 135 5.86 -13.21 -17.33
C THR A 135 7.13 -12.53 -17.83
N ASP A 136 7.31 -12.28 -19.13
CA ASP A 136 8.59 -11.76 -19.68
C ASP A 136 8.95 -10.35 -19.20
N LEU A 137 8.01 -9.64 -18.58
CA LEU A 137 8.21 -8.31 -18.02
C LEU A 137 8.32 -8.39 -16.49
N HIS A 138 9.29 -7.68 -15.91
CA HIS A 138 9.37 -7.40 -14.48
C HIS A 138 9.38 -8.63 -13.54
N ARG A 139 10.25 -9.61 -13.81
CA ARG A 139 10.39 -10.84 -13.00
C ARG A 139 11.17 -10.66 -11.70
N VAL A 140 11.90 -9.55 -11.54
CA VAL A 140 12.69 -9.28 -10.34
C VAL A 140 11.87 -8.41 -9.40
N ILE A 141 11.89 -8.74 -8.10
CA ILE A 141 11.15 -8.01 -7.06
C ILE A 141 11.48 -6.50 -7.09
N ALA A 142 12.74 -6.15 -7.37
CA ALA A 142 13.25 -4.78 -7.46
C ALA A 142 12.86 -4.02 -8.75
N ASP A 143 12.13 -4.62 -9.70
CA ASP A 143 11.82 -4.00 -11.00
C ASP A 143 10.80 -2.86 -10.90
N THR A 144 10.05 -2.76 -9.80
CA THR A 144 9.10 -1.66 -9.55
C THR A 144 9.64 -0.57 -8.62
N SER A 145 10.94 -0.62 -8.33
CA SER A 145 11.68 0.37 -7.56
C SER A 145 12.44 1.31 -8.51
N ASP A 146 12.76 2.53 -8.07
CA ASP A 146 13.53 3.46 -8.90
C ASP A 146 14.93 2.88 -9.20
N PRO A 147 15.35 2.78 -10.48
CA PRO A 147 16.66 2.22 -10.84
C PRO A 147 17.84 3.02 -10.29
N VAL A 148 17.67 4.30 -9.94
CA VAL A 148 18.76 5.14 -9.39
C VAL A 148 19.04 4.85 -7.92
N TRP A 149 18.14 4.16 -7.21
CA TRP A 149 18.33 3.83 -5.80
C TRP A 149 19.35 2.71 -5.58
N PRO A 150 20.05 2.69 -4.42
CA PRO A 150 20.91 1.58 -4.04
C PRO A 150 20.17 0.24 -4.05
N ALA A 151 20.90 -0.85 -4.33
CA ALA A 151 20.32 -2.18 -4.51
C ALA A 151 19.51 -2.64 -3.30
N GLU A 152 19.98 -2.34 -2.09
CA GLU A 152 19.33 -2.70 -0.83
C GLU A 152 17.98 -2.01 -0.68
N VAL A 153 17.90 -0.73 -1.03
CA VAL A 153 16.65 0.04 -1.05
C VAL A 153 15.71 -0.53 -2.10
N ARG A 154 16.20 -0.79 -3.32
CA ARG A 154 15.37 -1.32 -4.40
C ARG A 154 14.79 -2.70 -4.06
N ALA A 155 15.58 -3.57 -3.43
CA ALA A 155 15.17 -4.91 -3.03
C ALA A 155 14.15 -4.87 -1.88
N SER A 156 14.32 -3.97 -0.91
CA SER A 156 13.44 -3.87 0.27
C SER A 156 12.20 -3.00 0.06
N TRP A 157 12.20 -2.11 -0.95
CA TRP A 157 11.11 -1.17 -1.21
C TRP A 157 9.72 -1.82 -1.35
N PRO A 158 9.55 -2.96 -2.04
CA PRO A 158 8.26 -3.65 -2.11
C PRO A 158 7.68 -4.04 -0.74
N LEU A 159 8.53 -4.45 0.22
CA LEU A 159 8.10 -4.77 1.59
C LEU A 159 7.55 -3.53 2.29
N PHE A 160 8.30 -2.43 2.25
CA PHE A 160 7.91 -1.17 2.88
C PHE A 160 6.58 -0.65 2.32
N MET A 161 6.47 -0.56 0.99
CA MET A 161 5.27 0.00 0.36
C MET A 161 4.04 -0.88 0.49
N MET A 162 4.21 -2.21 0.57
CA MET A 162 3.12 -3.12 0.90
C MET A 162 2.59 -2.86 2.30
N GLY A 163 3.48 -2.74 3.30
CA GLY A 163 3.08 -2.42 4.68
C GLY A 163 2.38 -1.07 4.79
N ALA A 164 2.90 -0.04 4.12
CA ALA A 164 2.26 1.28 4.06
C ALA A 164 0.87 1.22 3.39
N SER A 165 0.73 0.48 2.29
CA SER A 165 -0.54 0.28 1.59
C SER A 165 -1.55 -0.47 2.46
N GLN A 166 -1.11 -1.51 3.15
CA GLN A 166 -1.95 -2.30 4.05
C GLN A 166 -2.45 -1.47 5.23
N MET A 167 -1.58 -0.66 5.84
CA MET A 167 -1.97 0.25 6.91
C MET A 167 -3.01 1.27 6.43
N TRP A 168 -2.79 1.87 5.24
CA TRP A 168 -3.74 2.83 4.67
C TRP A 168 -5.12 2.19 4.39
N LEU A 169 -5.16 0.98 3.83
CA LEU A 169 -6.42 0.26 3.64
C LEU A 169 -7.10 -0.11 4.97
N ALA A 170 -6.33 -0.50 5.99
CA ALA A 170 -6.86 -0.80 7.32
C ALA A 170 -7.51 0.44 7.96
N GLN A 171 -6.88 1.61 7.85
CA GLN A 171 -7.46 2.88 8.31
C GLN A 171 -8.77 3.21 7.61
N ILE A 172 -8.81 3.05 6.28
CA ILE A 172 -10.04 3.23 5.50
C ILE A 172 -11.14 2.31 6.02
N GLU A 173 -10.84 1.02 6.23
CA GLU A 173 -11.84 0.05 6.69
C GLU A 173 -12.37 0.39 8.10
N MET A 174 -11.49 0.75 9.03
CA MET A 174 -11.88 1.16 10.38
C MET A 174 -12.77 2.40 10.36
N ILE A 175 -12.36 3.44 9.63
CA ILE A 175 -13.15 4.68 9.50
C ILE A 175 -14.49 4.40 8.79
N LYS A 176 -14.49 3.52 7.78
CA LYS A 176 -15.69 3.14 7.03
C LYS A 176 -16.75 2.53 7.96
N GLN A 177 -16.35 1.74 8.95
CA GLN A 177 -17.26 1.15 9.94
C GLN A 177 -17.97 2.20 10.80
N GLU A 178 -17.30 3.32 11.08
CA GLU A 178 -17.84 4.42 11.87
C GLU A 178 -18.56 5.48 11.03
N THR A 179 -18.38 5.45 9.71
CA THR A 179 -18.97 6.44 8.79
C THR A 179 -20.25 5.90 8.14
N PRO A 180 -21.44 6.45 8.46
CA PRO A 180 -22.72 5.98 7.91
C PRO A 180 -22.80 6.12 6.38
N GLU A 181 -23.56 5.24 5.75
CA GLU A 181 -23.76 5.20 4.28
C GLU A 181 -24.91 6.12 3.79
N GLU A 182 -25.61 6.79 4.71
CA GLU A 182 -26.90 7.47 4.49
C GLU A 182 -26.93 8.55 3.39
N GLN A 183 -25.77 8.98 2.89
CA GLN A 183 -25.67 10.06 1.90
C GLN A 183 -24.99 9.62 0.58
N GLY A 184 -24.95 8.31 0.33
CA GLY A 184 -24.40 7.72 -0.88
C GLY A 184 -22.88 7.52 -0.82
N VAL A 185 -22.39 6.58 -1.64
CA VAL A 185 -21.00 6.11 -1.61
C VAL A 185 -19.98 7.24 -1.83
N ALA A 186 -20.25 8.18 -2.74
CA ALA A 186 -19.32 9.27 -3.03
C ALA A 186 -19.13 10.20 -1.84
N LEU A 187 -20.21 10.62 -1.17
CA LEU A 187 -20.14 11.52 -0.03
C LEU A 187 -19.56 10.82 1.21
N ARG A 188 -19.87 9.53 1.39
CA ARG A 188 -19.23 8.69 2.40
C ARG A 188 -17.70 8.70 2.22
N TYR A 189 -17.21 8.43 1.02
CA TYR A 189 -15.77 8.35 0.77
C TYR A 189 -15.04 9.70 0.76
N LYS A 190 -15.74 10.82 0.49
CA LYS A 190 -15.20 12.16 0.75
C LYS A 190 -14.87 12.35 2.23
N ARG A 191 -15.81 12.00 3.13
CA ARG A 191 -15.59 12.05 4.58
C ARG A 191 -14.49 11.11 5.04
N ILE A 192 -14.45 9.88 4.53
CA ILE A 192 -13.38 8.92 4.86
C ILE A 192 -12.02 9.50 4.42
N GLN A 193 -11.92 10.07 3.22
CA GLN A 193 -10.68 10.71 2.76
C GLN A 193 -10.26 11.88 3.65
N GLU A 194 -11.21 12.72 4.08
CA GLU A 194 -10.94 13.83 5.00
C GLU A 194 -10.37 13.30 6.33
N GLN A 195 -11.00 12.31 6.94
CA GLN A 195 -10.55 11.73 8.20
C GLN A 195 -9.19 11.02 8.08
N VAL A 196 -8.95 10.27 7.00
CA VAL A 196 -7.63 9.67 6.73
C VAL A 196 -6.55 10.75 6.57
N THR A 197 -6.90 11.87 5.92
CA THR A 197 -5.98 13.02 5.76
C THR A 197 -5.67 13.66 7.11
N GLU A 198 -6.70 13.86 7.94
CA GLU A 198 -6.55 14.41 9.29
C GLU A 198 -5.68 13.51 10.16
N LEU A 199 -5.93 12.20 10.17
CA LEU A 199 -5.08 11.24 10.89
C LEU A 199 -3.63 11.31 10.43
N TRP A 200 -3.38 11.37 9.12
CA TRP A 200 -2.03 11.51 8.60
C TRP A 200 -1.37 12.82 9.05
N GLN A 201 -2.08 13.94 8.96
CA GLN A 201 -1.53 15.26 9.31
C GLN A 201 -1.26 15.41 10.81
N GLN A 202 -2.16 14.92 11.65
CA GLN A 202 -2.07 15.07 13.10
C GLN A 202 -1.21 13.99 13.77
N GLN A 203 -1.32 12.74 13.31
CA GLN A 203 -0.69 11.59 13.96
C GLN A 203 0.49 11.03 13.14
N GLY A 204 0.59 11.30 11.85
CA GLY A 204 1.64 10.72 10.99
C GLY A 204 3.06 11.12 11.40
N GLN A 205 3.25 12.35 11.89
CA GLN A 205 4.57 12.79 12.37
C GLN A 205 5.02 11.99 13.60
N HIS A 206 4.13 11.79 14.58
CA HIS A 206 4.47 11.08 15.81
C HIS A 206 4.40 9.56 15.66
N ALA A 207 3.40 8.99 15.00
CA ALA A 207 3.31 7.54 14.86
C ALA A 207 4.26 7.02 13.77
N LEU A 208 4.29 7.63 12.58
CA LEU A 208 5.00 7.05 11.45
C LEU A 208 6.43 7.57 11.36
N MET A 209 6.63 8.89 11.38
CA MET A 209 7.97 9.46 11.20
C MET A 209 8.87 9.20 12.41
N HIS A 210 8.36 9.27 13.64
CA HIS A 210 9.13 8.89 14.84
C HIS A 210 9.57 7.43 14.79
N HIS A 211 8.67 6.48 14.55
CA HIS A 211 9.01 5.05 14.54
C HIS A 211 9.90 4.70 13.35
N LEU A 212 9.69 5.30 12.18
CA LEU A 212 10.60 5.14 11.04
C LEU A 212 12.00 5.68 11.40
N SER A 213 12.08 6.87 11.99
CA SER A 213 13.37 7.44 12.44
C SER A 213 14.05 6.56 13.48
N ALA A 214 13.30 5.94 14.39
CA ALA A 214 13.83 5.03 15.39
C ALA A 214 14.52 3.80 14.76
N LEU A 215 14.00 3.26 13.65
CA LEU A 215 14.64 2.16 12.91
C LEU A 215 16.00 2.56 12.34
N TYR A 216 16.19 3.84 12.02
CA TYR A 216 17.44 4.41 11.55
C TYR A 216 18.20 5.16 12.65
N ALA A 217 18.02 4.76 13.91
CA ALA A 217 18.71 5.33 15.08
C ALA A 217 18.62 6.87 15.18
N TYR A 218 17.45 7.41 14.82
CA TYR A 218 17.12 8.85 14.83
C TYR A 218 18.09 9.72 14.02
N GLN A 219 18.71 9.16 12.97
CA GLN A 219 19.53 9.95 12.06
C GLN A 219 18.67 11.01 11.33
N PRO A 220 19.13 12.26 11.20
CA PRO A 220 18.38 13.30 10.51
C PRO A 220 18.07 12.92 9.06
N VAL A 221 16.81 13.12 8.64
CA VAL A 221 16.38 12.93 7.25
C VAL A 221 16.62 14.21 6.47
N ALA A 222 17.50 14.15 5.47
CA ALA A 222 17.67 15.23 4.49
C ALA A 222 16.71 15.00 3.32
N ILE A 223 15.63 15.78 3.24
CA ILE A 223 14.69 15.72 2.12
C ILE A 223 15.36 16.32 0.88
N ARG A 224 15.39 15.56 -0.22
CA ARG A 224 15.90 15.98 -1.53
C ARG A 224 14.76 15.80 -2.55
N PHE A 225 14.56 16.80 -3.40
CA PHE A 225 13.54 16.82 -4.45
C PHE A 225 14.19 16.61 -5.82
#